data_AF-A0A177I7X8-F1
#
_entry.id   AF-A0A177I7X8-F1
#
_cell.length_a   1.000
_cell.length_b   1.000
_cell.length_c   1.000
_cell.angle_alpha   90.00
_cell.angle_beta   90.00
_cell.angle_gamma   90.00
#
_symmetry.space_group_name_H-M   'P 1'
#
loop_
_entity.id
_entity.type
_entity.pdbx_description
1 polymer ?
#
loop_
_entity_poly.entity_id
_entity_poly.type
_entity_poly.pdbx_seq_one_letter_code
_entity_poly.pdbx_strand_id
1 'polypeptide(L)'
;MARYKSIAIVAAVLTFGYALGHITTIAMLSGEADVLLFLRNTVGLVMGSGILWASMSVWAGRIAGPRLWRSTLAGTVIIFAMLAIHYAFGFLIGVFDNQVFSSNALWM
;
A
#
# COMPACT_ATOMS: atom_id res chain seq x y z
N MET A 1 -14.06 -19.41 -0.31
CA MET A 1 -14.17 -18.13 0.44
C MET A 1 -12.93 -17.78 1.27
N ALA A 2 -12.34 -18.70 2.05
CA ALA A 2 -11.20 -18.39 2.93
C ALA A 2 -10.02 -17.69 2.23
N ARG A 3 -9.63 -18.15 1.02
CA ARG A 3 -8.53 -17.55 0.23
C ARG A 3 -8.74 -16.07 -0.11
N TYR A 4 -9.97 -15.68 -0.44
CA TYR A 4 -10.32 -14.29 -0.74
C TYR A 4 -10.30 -13.40 0.51
N LYS A 5 -10.66 -13.96 1.67
CA LYS A 5 -10.55 -13.24 2.95
C LYS A 5 -9.09 -13.00 3.33
N SER A 6 -8.24 -14.02 3.20
CA SER A 6 -6.81 -13.91 3.54
C SER A 6 -6.10 -12.86 2.69
N ILE A 7 -6.29 -12.88 1.37
CA ILE A 7 -5.63 -11.90 0.49
C ILE A 7 -6.12 -10.48 0.76
N ALA A 8 -7.40 -10.28 1.05
CA ALA A 8 -7.96 -8.97 1.40
C ALA A 8 -7.37 -8.43 2.70
N ILE A 9 -7.21 -9.27 3.73
CA ILE A 9 -6.60 -8.89 5.00
C ILE A 9 -5.14 -8.46 4.79
N VAL A 10 -4.36 -9.27 4.06
CA VAL A 10 -2.95 -8.94 3.81
C VAL A 10 -2.82 -7.68 2.97
N ALA A 11 -3.64 -7.51 1.93
CA ALA A 11 -3.70 -6.28 1.14
C ALA A 11 -4.00 -5.06 2.04
N ALA A 12 -5.00 -5.16 2.92
CA ALA A 12 -5.35 -4.09 3.84
C ALA A 12 -4.18 -3.75 4.79
N VAL A 13 -3.52 -4.75 5.38
CA VAL A 13 -2.37 -4.54 6.27
C VAL A 13 -1.24 -3.82 5.53
N LEU A 14 -0.92 -4.22 4.30
CA LEU A 14 0.11 -3.57 3.49
C LEU A 14 -0.27 -2.13 3.13
N THR A 15 -1.49 -1.92 2.63
CA THR A 15 -1.97 -0.62 2.20
C THR A 15 -2.03 0.40 3.33
N PHE A 16 -2.67 0.03 4.45
CA PHE A 16 -2.81 0.92 5.61
C PHE A 16 -1.50 1.02 6.40
N GLY A 17 -0.79 -0.09 6.58
CA GLY A 17 0.53 -0.09 7.22
C GLY A 17 1.51 0.81 6.48
N TYR A 18 1.52 0.77 5.14
CA TYR A 18 2.34 1.68 4.35
C TYR A 18 1.92 3.14 4.52
N ALA A 19 0.62 3.43 4.55
CA ALA A 19 0.12 4.79 4.82
C ALA A 19 0.55 5.33 6.19
N LEU A 20 0.56 4.49 7.23
CA LEU A 20 1.09 4.86 8.55
C LEU A 20 2.58 5.22 8.48
N GLY A 21 3.33 4.55 7.60
CA GLY A 21 4.73 4.88 7.31
C GLY A 21 4.95 6.28 6.75
N HIS A 22 3.90 7.02 6.37
CA HIS A 22 4.00 8.43 5.95
C HIS A 22 3.69 9.43 7.06
N ILE A 23 3.08 9.01 8.17
CA ILE A 23 2.77 9.90 9.30
C ILE A 23 4.07 10.43 9.87
N THR A 24 4.19 11.76 9.91
CA THR A 24 5.40 12.45 10.37
C THR A 24 5.00 13.52 11.39
N THR A 25 5.83 13.71 12.40
CA THR A 25 5.58 14.67 13.49
C THR A 25 6.74 15.67 13.60
N ILE A 26 6.50 16.82 14.23
CA ILE A 26 7.53 17.84 14.45
C ILE A 26 8.71 17.27 15.26
N ALA A 27 8.44 16.46 16.29
CA ALA A 27 9.48 15.84 17.12
C ALA A 27 10.40 14.89 16.33
N MET A 28 9.87 14.19 15.33
CA MET A 28 10.68 13.38 14.41
C MET A 28 11.58 14.26 13.53
N LEU A 29 11.03 15.37 13.03
CA LEU A 29 11.75 16.30 12.14
C LEU A 29 12.83 17.08 12.89
N SER A 30 12.63 17.35 14.18
CA SER A 30 13.61 18.03 15.04
C SER A 30 14.65 17.11 15.67
N GLY A 31 14.58 15.79 15.42
CA GLY A 31 15.50 14.80 16.00
C GLY A 31 15.23 14.47 17.48
N GLU A 32 14.07 14.83 18.02
CA GLU A 32 13.69 14.59 19.42
C GLU A 32 12.98 13.23 19.59
N ALA A 33 12.65 12.55 18.50
CA ALA A 33 11.88 11.30 18.49
C ALA A 33 12.50 10.24 17.56
N ASP A 34 13.81 9.96 17.72
CA ASP A 34 14.57 9.04 16.85
C ASP A 34 13.99 7.64 16.77
N VAL A 35 13.51 7.08 17.89
CA VAL A 35 12.89 5.74 17.91
C VAL A 35 11.62 5.73 17.05
N LEU A 36 10.81 6.78 17.14
CA LEU A 36 9.56 6.88 16.40
C LEU A 36 9.84 7.11 14.91
N LEU A 37 10.86 7.90 14.57
CA LEU A 37 11.33 8.09 13.20
C LEU A 37 11.86 6.79 12.59
N PHE A 38 12.66 6.02 13.35
CA PHE A 38 13.14 4.71 12.95
C PHE A 38 11.97 3.76 12.64
N LEU A 39 11.01 3.63 13.56
CA LEU A 39 9.83 2.78 13.38
C LEU A 39 9.03 3.18 12.13
N ARG A 40 8.77 4.49 11.97
CA ARG A 40 8.07 5.04 10.80
C ARG A 40 8.80 4.66 9.49
N ASN A 41 10.12 4.83 9.45
CA ASN A 41 10.92 4.51 8.28
C ASN A 41 10.95 3.00 7.99
N THR A 42 11.10 2.17 9.02
CA THR A 42 11.06 0.70 8.86
C THR A 42 9.72 0.25 8.31
N VAL A 43 8.60 0.75 8.87
CA VAL A 43 7.26 0.43 8.38
C VAL A 43 7.10 0.88 6.93
N GLY A 44 7.49 2.11 6.60
CA GLY A 44 7.42 2.65 5.24
C GLY A 44 8.22 1.81 4.23
N LEU A 45 9.46 1.45 4.56
CA LEU A 45 10.33 0.67 3.68
C LEU A 45 9.86 -0.77 3.50
N VAL A 46 9.42 -1.42 4.58
CA VAL A 46 8.96 -2.81 4.52
C VAL A 46 7.62 -2.89 3.80
N MET A 47 6.61 -2.17 4.28
CA MET A 47 5.24 -2.23 3.75
C MET A 47 5.12 -1.60 2.36
N GLY A 48 5.95 -0.61 2.05
CA GLY A 48 6.06 0.03 0.73
C GLY A 48 6.97 -0.71 -0.24
N SER A 49 7.58 -1.83 0.15
CA SER A 49 8.51 -2.55 -0.73
C SER A 49 7.79 -3.09 -1.98
N GLY A 50 8.36 -2.80 -3.15
CA GLY A 50 7.77 -3.24 -4.43
C GLY A 50 7.58 -4.76 -4.51
N ILE A 51 8.41 -5.54 -3.80
CA ILE A 51 8.29 -7.00 -3.77
C ILE A 51 7.03 -7.50 -3.05
N LEU A 52 6.61 -6.84 -1.96
CA LEU A 52 5.36 -7.20 -1.27
C LEU A 52 4.16 -6.86 -2.15
N TRP A 53 4.17 -5.70 -2.79
CA TRP A 53 3.11 -5.27 -3.70
C TRP A 53 3.01 -6.17 -4.94
N ALA A 54 4.13 -6.50 -5.58
CA ALA A 54 4.17 -7.43 -6.70
C ALA A 54 3.71 -8.85 -6.30
N SER A 55 4.05 -9.29 -5.08
CA SER A 55 3.61 -10.58 -4.54
C SER A 55 2.09 -10.64 -4.40
N MET A 56 1.43 -9.53 -4.07
CA MET A 56 -0.04 -9.45 -4.04
C MET A 56 -0.66 -9.67 -5.41
N SER A 57 -0.09 -9.11 -6.49
CA SER A 57 -0.55 -9.39 -7.85
C SER A 57 -0.42 -10.86 -8.21
N VAL A 58 0.73 -11.47 -7.91
CA VAL A 58 0.97 -12.88 -8.18
C VAL A 58 -0.02 -13.75 -7.40
N TRP A 59 -0.27 -13.43 -6.13
CA TRP A 59 -1.22 -14.16 -5.31
C TRP A 59 -2.66 -14.03 -5.82
N ALA A 60 -3.11 -12.82 -6.15
CA ALA A 60 -4.43 -12.59 -6.74
C ALA A 60 -4.60 -13.34 -8.06
N GLY A 61 -3.58 -13.29 -8.93
CA GLY A 61 -3.59 -14.02 -10.20
C GLY A 61 -3.70 -15.53 -10.02
N ARG A 62 -3.03 -16.11 -9.01
CA ARG A 62 -3.14 -17.54 -8.66
C ARG A 62 -4.53 -17.91 -8.14
N ILE A 63 -5.18 -17.03 -7.36
CA ILE A 63 -6.54 -17.26 -6.85
C ILE A 63 -7.56 -17.24 -8.00
N ALA A 64 -7.39 -16.37 -8.99
CA ALA A 64 -8.31 -16.21 -10.12
C ALA A 64 -8.36 -17.42 -11.08
N GLY A 65 -7.41 -18.35 -10.96
CA GLY A 65 -7.36 -19.61 -11.72
C GLY A 65 -6.33 -19.61 -12.86
N PRO A 66 -6.31 -20.65 -13.70
CA PRO A 66 -5.21 -20.93 -14.63
C PRO A 66 -5.28 -20.13 -15.95
N ARG A 67 -6.38 -19.45 -16.24
CA ARG A 67 -6.52 -18.69 -17.48
C ARG A 67 -5.71 -17.41 -17.38
N LEU A 68 -4.71 -17.26 -18.24
CA LEU A 68 -3.78 -16.11 -18.26
C LEU A 68 -4.52 -14.77 -18.11
N TRP A 69 -5.55 -14.52 -18.91
CA TRP A 69 -6.29 -13.25 -18.86
C TRP A 69 -6.96 -13.00 -17.50
N ARG A 70 -7.46 -14.04 -16.81
CA ARG A 70 -8.06 -13.91 -15.47
C ARG A 70 -6.98 -13.61 -14.43
N SER A 71 -5.85 -14.30 -14.53
CA SER A 71 -4.73 -14.10 -13.63
C SER A 71 -4.15 -12.70 -13.77
N THR A 72 -3.93 -12.24 -15.00
CA THR A 72 -3.48 -10.88 -15.30
C THR A 72 -4.47 -9.86 -14.77
N LEU A 73 -5.76 -10.00 -15.09
CA LEU A 73 -6.77 -9.05 -14.64
C LEU A 73 -6.84 -8.97 -13.11
N ALA A 74 -6.84 -10.10 -12.40
CA ALA A 74 -6.89 -10.11 -10.94
C ALA A 74 -5.61 -9.50 -10.31
N GLY A 75 -4.45 -9.79 -10.90
CA GLY A 75 -3.17 -9.22 -10.46
C GLY A 75 -3.10 -7.71 -10.68
N THR A 76 -3.60 -7.22 -11.81
CA THR A 76 -3.71 -5.79 -12.11
C THR A 76 -4.67 -5.10 -11.15
N VAL A 77 -5.89 -5.63 -11.00
CA VAL A 77 -6.94 -5.03 -10.16
C VAL A 77 -6.49 -4.89 -8.71
N ILE A 78 -5.82 -5.90 -8.13
CA ILE A 78 -5.43 -5.81 -6.72
C ILE A 78 -4.37 -4.73 -6.48
N ILE A 79 -3.39 -4.55 -7.37
CA ILE A 79 -2.37 -3.49 -7.22
C ILE A 79 -3.02 -2.12 -7.33
N PHE A 80 -3.84 -1.89 -8.36
CA PHE A 80 -4.51 -0.60 -8.53
C PHE A 80 -5.48 -0.30 -7.39
N ALA A 81 -6.21 -1.31 -6.91
CA ALA A 81 -7.08 -1.15 -5.74
C ALA A 81 -6.28 -0.80 -4.49
N MET A 82 -5.19 -1.51 -4.20
CA MET A 82 -4.32 -1.22 -3.07
C MET A 82 -3.72 0.19 -3.15
N LEU A 83 -3.33 0.64 -4.34
CA LEU A 83 -2.75 1.96 -4.58
C LEU A 83 -3.78 3.07 -4.40
N ALA A 84 -4.96 2.91 -5.00
CA ALA A 84 -6.06 3.85 -4.86
C ALA A 84 -6.48 3.99 -3.39
N ILE A 85 -6.62 2.87 -2.66
CA ILE A 85 -6.97 2.88 -1.23
C ILE A 85 -5.84 3.54 -0.41
N HIS A 86 -4.57 3.27 -0.72
CA HIS A 86 -3.44 3.90 -0.04
C HIS A 86 -3.48 5.42 -0.13
N TYR A 87 -3.59 5.96 -1.36
CA TYR A 87 -3.66 7.40 -1.58
C TYR A 87 -4.93 8.03 -1.01
N ALA A 88 -6.09 7.40 -1.21
CA ALA A 88 -7.34 7.88 -0.64
C ALA A 88 -7.29 7.94 0.89
N PHE A 89 -6.75 6.90 1.53
CA PHE A 89 -6.61 6.88 2.98
C PHE A 89 -5.62 7.94 3.47
N GLY A 90 -4.44 8.05 2.85
CA GLY A 90 -3.45 9.08 3.19
C GLY A 90 -3.99 10.50 3.04
N PHE A 91 -4.81 10.74 2.01
CA PHE A 91 -5.54 11.99 1.84
C PHE A 91 -6.57 12.23 2.96
N LEU A 92 -7.40 11.23 3.27
CA LEU A 92 -8.44 11.33 4.31
C LEU A 92 -7.87 11.61 5.71
N ILE A 93 -6.68 11.11 6.03
CA ILE A 93 -6.02 11.35 7.32
C ILE A 93 -5.12 12.58 7.32
N GLY A 94 -5.11 13.37 6.24
CA GLY A 94 -4.36 14.63 6.14
C GLY A 94 -2.86 14.48 5.93
N VAL A 95 -2.38 13.27 5.58
CA VAL A 95 -0.97 13.01 5.26
C VAL A 95 -0.62 13.49 3.86
N PHE A 96 -1.59 13.42 2.93
CA PHE A 96 -1.44 13.90 1.57
C PHE A 96 -2.36 15.10 1.30
N ASP A 97 -1.89 16.03 0.49
CA ASP A 97 -2.71 17.12 -0.03
C ASP A 97 -3.43 16.71 -1.33
N ASN A 98 -4.24 17.62 -1.88
CA ASN A 98 -4.97 17.38 -3.14
C ASN A 98 -4.05 17.15 -4.34
N GLN A 99 -2.80 17.62 -4.30
CA GLN A 99 -1.87 17.47 -5.42
C GLN A 99 -1.37 16.02 -5.54
N VAL A 100 -1.54 15.19 -4.51
CA VAL A 100 -1.08 13.80 -4.53
C VAL A 100 -1.64 13.01 -5.73
N PHE A 101 -2.89 13.27 -6.13
CA PHE A 101 -3.52 12.59 -7.26
C PHE A 101 -2.97 13.08 -8.59
N SER A 102 -2.84 14.39 -8.78
CA SER A 102 -2.28 14.96 -10.02
C SER A 102 -0.80 14.64 -10.20
N SER A 103 -0.02 14.66 -9.12
CA SER A 103 1.42 14.40 -9.15
C SER A 103 1.75 12.92 -9.35
N ASN A 104 0.79 12.02 -9.10
CA ASN A 104 0.95 10.58 -9.27
C ASN A 104 0.01 9.99 -10.33
N ALA A 105 -0.55 10.83 -11.23
CA ALA A 105 -1.52 10.39 -12.24
C ALA A 105 -0.97 9.32 -13.20
N LEU A 106 0.34 9.26 -13.42
CA LEU A 106 0.97 8.21 -14.22
C LEU A 106 0.96 6.83 -13.54
N TRP A 107 0.79 6.81 -12.22
CA TRP A 107 0.81 5.60 -11.39
C TRP A 107 -0.60 5.14 -11.01
N MET A 108 -1.62 5.98 -11.18
CA MET A 108 -3.05 5.69 -10.92
C MET A 108 -3.77 5.21 -12.18
#